data_AF-A0A1F2QGM3-F1
#
_entry.id   AF-A0A1F2QGM3-F1
#
_cell.length_a   1.000
_cell.length_b   1.000
_cell.length_c   1.000
_cell.angle_alpha   90.00
_cell.angle_beta   90.00
_cell.angle_gamma   90.00
#
_symmetry.space_group_name_H-M   'P 1'
#
loop_
_entity.id
_entity.type
_entity.pdbx_description
1 polymer ?
#
loop_
_entity_poly.entity_id
_entity_poly.type
_entity_poly.pdbx_seq_one_letter_code
_entity_poly.pdbx_strand_id
1 'polypeptide(L)'
;MAYSNGGGHHRPRARGGNITMDIGPQWIDFLTPADTTGMAATADGRFHPVWVDNRTGVPQVWTAAVRVDGEAAVNGSPDLAALADVSQRVAVEFSNTDYDPVQRVVALDAALTNTSDQPVFSPLKIRVVSLRSGSAVPEVLEADNRLVGAGAVWDFSAVLKGGRLSPGETSRPKRIRFRLNDLAPFKLDANFRLDSLISVDAKVLGGTQPR
;
A
#
# COMPACT_ATOMS: atom_id res chain seq x y z
N MET A 1 -11.30 23.94 23.48
CA MET A 1 -10.23 23.23 22.75
C MET A 1 -10.55 23.31 21.28
N ALA A 2 -9.66 23.70 20.36
CA ALA A 2 -10.04 23.98 18.96
C ALA A 2 -9.98 22.76 18.02
N TYR A 3 -11.00 22.54 17.17
CA TYR A 3 -10.95 21.75 15.95
C TYR A 3 -10.19 22.49 14.87
N SER A 4 -9.61 21.77 13.92
CA SER A 4 -9.11 22.31 12.67
C SER A 4 -9.67 21.50 11.51
N ASN A 5 -10.45 22.13 10.63
CA ASN A 5 -10.83 21.54 9.34
C ASN A 5 -9.96 22.18 8.26
N GLY A 6 -9.38 21.36 7.38
CA GLY A 6 -8.60 21.81 6.24
C GLY A 6 -8.72 20.83 5.08
N GLY A 7 -8.92 21.34 3.88
CA GLY A 7 -9.02 20.50 2.68
C GLY A 7 -9.58 21.24 1.46
N GLY A 8 -8.99 20.97 0.31
CA GLY A 8 -9.49 21.47 -0.98
C GLY A 8 -10.77 20.75 -1.42
N HIS A 9 -11.54 21.38 -2.31
CA HIS A 9 -12.80 20.81 -2.80
C HIS A 9 -12.57 19.67 -3.81
N HIS A 10 -13.08 18.46 -3.49
CA HIS A 10 -13.05 17.31 -4.41
C HIS A 10 -14.04 17.43 -5.58
N ARG A 11 -14.99 18.38 -5.54
CA ARG A 11 -15.97 18.59 -6.61
C ARG A 11 -15.32 19.35 -7.79
N PRO A 12 -15.48 18.86 -9.05
CA PRO A 12 -14.76 19.41 -10.21
C PRO A 12 -14.94 20.91 -10.45
N ARG A 13 -16.09 21.48 -10.10
CA ARG A 13 -16.46 22.88 -10.42
C ARG A 13 -15.76 23.96 -9.58
N ALA A 14 -14.98 23.59 -8.56
CA ALA A 14 -14.32 24.54 -7.65
C ALA A 14 -12.81 24.25 -7.44
N ARG A 15 -12.18 23.48 -8.34
CA ARG A 15 -10.73 23.28 -8.30
C ARG A 15 -10.02 24.60 -8.64
N GLY A 16 -9.15 25.06 -7.74
CA GLY A 16 -8.38 26.31 -7.87
C GLY A 16 -8.75 27.43 -6.88
N GLY A 17 -9.75 27.23 -6.02
CA GLY A 17 -10.07 28.19 -4.94
C GLY A 17 -9.07 28.13 -3.77
N ASN A 18 -9.04 29.20 -2.97
CA ASN A 18 -8.19 29.31 -1.77
C ASN A 18 -8.41 28.14 -0.81
N ILE A 19 -7.31 27.61 -0.24
CA ILE A 19 -7.36 26.63 0.84
C ILE A 19 -7.89 27.34 2.08
N THR A 20 -9.04 26.90 2.57
CA THR A 20 -9.61 27.40 3.81
C THR A 20 -9.24 26.46 4.95
N MET A 21 -8.76 27.02 6.05
CA MET A 21 -8.47 26.33 7.30
C MET A 21 -9.29 27.03 8.39
N ASP A 22 -10.20 26.29 9.01
CA ASP A 22 -11.04 26.82 10.09
C ASP A 22 -10.62 26.23 11.42
N ILE A 23 -10.40 27.09 12.42
CA ILE A 23 -10.01 26.72 13.78
C ILE A 23 -11.07 27.21 14.77
N GLY A 24 -11.73 26.33 15.53
CA GLY A 24 -12.79 26.72 16.46
C GLY A 24 -13.06 25.70 17.58
N PRO A 25 -13.69 26.03 18.72
CA PRO A 25 -13.72 25.13 19.88
C PRO A 25 -14.60 23.87 19.74
N GLN A 26 -14.03 22.67 19.84
CA GLN A 26 -14.69 21.37 20.06
C GLN A 26 -14.85 21.03 21.56
N TRP A 27 -16.02 20.49 21.89
CA TRP A 27 -16.40 19.98 23.20
C TRP A 27 -16.61 18.47 23.03
N ILE A 28 -15.86 17.66 23.79
CA ILE A 28 -15.82 16.17 23.83
C ILE A 28 -14.77 15.56 22.90
N ASP A 29 -13.58 15.24 23.45
CA ASP A 29 -12.71 14.08 23.13
C ASP A 29 -11.38 14.17 23.90
N PHE A 30 -11.46 14.19 25.24
CA PHE A 30 -10.38 14.64 26.12
C PHE A 30 -9.32 13.61 26.55
N LEU A 31 -9.20 12.41 25.98
CA LEU A 31 -8.39 11.35 26.64
C LEU A 31 -7.42 10.53 25.78
N THR A 32 -7.19 10.85 24.51
CA THR A 32 -6.15 10.19 23.70
C THR A 32 -5.12 11.19 23.15
N PRO A 33 -3.93 11.30 23.77
CA PRO A 33 -2.75 11.86 23.10
C PRO A 33 -2.42 11.00 21.87
N ALA A 34 -1.89 11.64 20.81
CA ALA A 34 -1.31 11.02 19.59
C ALA A 34 -2.14 10.98 18.29
N ASP A 35 -3.20 11.78 18.15
CA ASP A 35 -3.82 11.98 16.84
C ASP A 35 -3.13 13.11 16.06
N THR A 36 -2.69 12.82 14.83
CA THR A 36 -2.28 13.87 13.89
C THR A 36 -3.54 14.63 13.48
N THR A 37 -3.62 15.90 13.87
CA THR A 37 -4.81 16.73 13.69
C THR A 37 -4.81 17.49 12.36
N GLY A 38 -3.65 17.55 11.68
CA GLY A 38 -3.52 18.13 10.35
C GLY A 38 -2.10 18.07 9.79
N MET A 39 -1.94 18.45 8.53
CA MET A 39 -0.64 18.57 7.88
C MET A 39 -0.67 19.71 6.86
N ALA A 40 0.35 20.57 6.88
CA ALA A 40 0.56 21.59 5.88
C ALA A 40 1.77 21.26 5.01
N ALA A 41 1.66 21.44 3.69
CA ALA A 41 2.79 21.37 2.78
C ALA A 41 3.26 22.79 2.45
N THR A 42 4.56 23.03 2.49
CA THR A 42 5.18 24.32 2.17
C THR A 42 5.85 24.28 0.80
N ALA A 43 6.04 25.45 0.19
CA ALA A 43 6.59 25.58 -1.17
C ALA A 43 8.05 25.09 -1.30
N ASP A 44 8.78 24.98 -0.18
CA ASP A 44 10.11 24.40 -0.10
C ASP A 44 10.11 22.86 0.03
N GLY A 45 8.94 22.22 -0.18
CA GLY A 45 8.78 20.77 -0.20
C GLY A 45 8.76 20.11 1.18
N ARG A 46 8.60 20.88 2.26
CA ARG A 46 8.48 20.35 3.62
C ARG A 46 7.02 20.10 3.97
N PHE A 47 6.80 19.05 4.77
CA PHE A 47 5.53 18.77 5.39
C PHE A 47 5.60 19.08 6.87
N HIS A 48 4.56 19.73 7.38
CA HIS A 48 4.42 20.08 8.78
C HIS A 48 3.18 19.38 9.33
N PRO A 49 3.29 18.12 9.78
CA PRO A 49 2.26 17.52 10.61
C PRO A 49 2.08 18.35 11.88
N VAL A 50 0.83 18.41 12.33
CA VAL A 50 0.44 19.07 13.57
C VAL A 50 -0.31 18.04 14.40
N TRP A 51 0.04 17.92 15.68
CA TRP A 51 -0.59 16.98 16.60
C TRP A 51 -0.65 17.56 18.01
N VAL A 52 -1.53 17.03 18.84
CA VAL A 52 -1.61 17.38 20.27
C VAL A 52 -0.86 16.34 21.08
N ASP A 53 0.06 16.80 21.93
CA ASP A 53 0.90 15.95 22.77
C ASP A 53 1.13 16.63 24.13
N ASN A 54 1.21 15.82 25.18
CA ASN A 54 1.30 16.24 26.57
C ASN A 54 2.63 15.83 27.24
N ARG A 55 3.71 15.61 26.48
CA ARG A 55 5.04 15.23 27.00
C ARG A 55 5.63 16.19 28.03
N THR A 56 5.11 17.41 28.11
CA THR A 56 5.47 18.45 29.07
C THR A 56 4.55 18.50 30.29
N GLY A 57 3.57 17.59 30.40
CA GLY A 57 2.55 17.57 31.46
C GLY A 57 1.32 18.44 31.19
N VAL A 58 1.34 19.25 30.11
CA VAL A 58 0.20 20.06 29.66
C VAL A 58 -0.05 19.77 28.17
N PRO A 59 -1.30 19.56 27.72
CA PRO A 59 -1.61 19.38 26.29
C PRO A 59 -1.21 20.62 25.48
N GLN A 60 -0.33 20.44 24.50
CA GLN A 60 0.17 21.49 23.61
C GLN A 60 0.09 21.05 22.15
N VAL A 61 0.08 22.02 21.24
CA VAL A 61 0.21 21.76 19.80
C VAL A 61 1.69 21.64 19.45
N TRP A 62 2.05 20.56 18.79
CA TRP A 62 3.41 20.28 18.33
C TRP A 62 3.45 20.15 16.81
N THR A 63 4.63 20.42 16.25
CA THR A 63 4.92 20.19 14.84
C THR A 63 6.37 19.75 14.67
N ALA A 64 6.66 19.12 13.53
CA ALA A 64 8.01 18.83 13.09
C ALA A 64 8.10 19.12 11.58
N ALA A 65 9.27 19.55 11.11
CA ALA A 65 9.52 19.63 9.69
C ALA A 65 9.89 18.24 9.17
N VAL A 66 9.06 17.70 8.28
CA VAL A 66 9.30 16.42 7.60
C VAL A 66 9.75 16.71 6.17
N ARG A 67 10.86 16.10 5.78
CA ARG A 67 11.33 16.07 4.39
C ARG A 67 11.23 14.65 3.88
N VAL A 68 10.84 14.53 2.62
CA VAL A 68 10.86 13.25 1.91
C VAL A 68 12.07 13.29 0.98
N ASP A 69 13.08 12.51 1.32
CA ASP A 69 14.23 12.30 0.45
C ASP A 69 13.84 11.22 -0.57
N GLY A 70 13.47 11.63 -1.78
CA GLY A 70 13.08 10.73 -2.86
C GLY A 70 12.32 11.43 -3.97
N GLU A 71 12.15 10.74 -5.10
CA GLU A 71 11.35 11.22 -6.23
C GLU A 71 9.96 10.55 -6.22
N ALA A 72 8.91 11.36 -6.24
CA ALA A 72 7.54 10.85 -6.33
C ALA A 72 7.26 10.41 -7.78
N ALA A 73 7.22 9.09 -8.01
CA ALA A 73 6.85 8.51 -9.29
C ALA A 73 5.44 7.91 -9.25
N VAL A 74 4.70 8.00 -10.36
CA VAL A 74 3.45 7.24 -10.55
C VAL A 74 3.75 5.76 -10.33
N ASN A 75 2.85 5.06 -9.64
CA ASN A 75 3.04 3.67 -9.22
C ASN A 75 4.26 3.42 -8.32
N GLY A 76 4.89 4.46 -7.78
CA GLY A 76 5.93 4.39 -6.76
C GLY A 76 7.33 4.06 -7.24
N SER A 77 7.58 3.92 -8.54
CA SER A 77 8.93 3.92 -9.11
C SER A 77 8.93 4.35 -10.58
N PRO A 78 10.04 4.91 -11.10
CA PRO A 78 10.15 5.28 -12.52
C PRO A 78 9.85 4.12 -13.48
N ASP A 79 10.33 2.92 -13.17
CA ASP A 79 10.13 1.70 -13.98
C ASP A 79 8.67 1.25 -14.10
N LEU A 80 7.80 1.74 -13.21
CA LEU A 80 6.38 1.41 -13.18
C LEU A 80 5.50 2.59 -13.61
N ALA A 81 6.07 3.78 -13.81
CA ALA A 81 5.33 5.01 -14.04
C ALA A 81 4.52 4.99 -15.35
N ALA A 82 5.00 4.25 -16.37
CA ALA A 82 4.33 4.11 -17.65
C ALA A 82 3.24 3.01 -17.67
N LEU A 83 3.13 2.19 -16.62
CA LEU A 83 2.17 1.09 -16.57
C LEU A 83 0.80 1.58 -16.06
N ALA A 84 -0.26 1.02 -16.63
CA ALA A 84 -1.63 1.30 -16.19
C ALA A 84 -2.00 0.41 -15.00
N ASP A 85 -2.76 0.94 -14.05
CA ASP A 85 -3.37 0.13 -13.00
C ASP A 85 -4.52 -0.71 -13.60
N VAL A 86 -4.30 -2.02 -13.66
CA VAL A 86 -5.25 -2.99 -14.21
C VAL A 86 -5.85 -3.88 -13.12
N SER A 87 -5.71 -3.50 -11.85
CA SER A 87 -6.15 -4.30 -10.70
C SER A 87 -7.64 -4.67 -10.76
N GLN A 88 -8.48 -3.82 -11.36
CA GLN A 88 -9.92 -4.07 -11.52
C GLN A 88 -10.26 -5.06 -12.65
N ARG A 89 -9.29 -5.46 -13.46
CA ARG A 89 -9.45 -6.34 -14.62
C ARG A 89 -8.82 -7.72 -14.43
N VAL A 90 -8.14 -7.92 -13.30
CA VAL A 90 -7.36 -9.12 -13.02
C VAL A 90 -7.68 -9.62 -11.62
N ALA A 91 -7.92 -10.92 -11.50
CA ALA A 91 -7.94 -11.62 -10.21
C ALA A 91 -6.59 -12.31 -9.98
N VAL A 92 -6.16 -12.36 -8.72
CA VAL A 92 -5.00 -13.15 -8.29
C VAL A 92 -5.51 -14.44 -7.66
N GLU A 93 -5.13 -15.57 -8.22
CA GLU A 93 -5.47 -16.89 -7.72
C GLU A 93 -4.25 -17.50 -7.03
N PHE A 94 -4.47 -18.03 -5.83
CA PHE A 94 -3.44 -18.66 -5.02
C PHE A 94 -3.65 -20.17 -4.94
N SER A 95 -2.58 -20.93 -5.08
CA SER A 95 -2.58 -22.39 -4.93
C SER A 95 -1.26 -22.91 -4.36
N ASN A 96 -1.19 -24.21 -4.08
CA ASN A 96 0.04 -24.89 -3.61
C ASN A 96 0.73 -24.20 -2.41
N THR A 97 -0.04 -23.79 -1.41
CA THR A 97 0.50 -23.12 -0.22
C THR A 97 1.22 -24.12 0.70
N ASP A 98 2.43 -23.79 1.13
CA ASP A 98 3.16 -24.50 2.18
C ASP A 98 3.91 -23.54 3.13
N TYR A 99 4.28 -24.10 4.28
CA TYR A 99 5.04 -23.41 5.31
C TYR A 99 6.18 -24.32 5.80
N ASP A 100 7.41 -23.81 5.72
CA ASP A 100 8.59 -24.41 6.33
C ASP A 100 8.80 -23.78 7.72
N PRO A 101 8.62 -24.52 8.82
CA PRO A 101 8.79 -23.98 10.18
C PRO A 101 10.25 -23.78 10.59
N VAL A 102 11.21 -24.46 9.93
CA VAL A 102 12.64 -24.31 10.20
C VAL A 102 13.16 -23.05 9.55
N GLN A 103 12.84 -22.84 8.27
CA GLN A 103 13.21 -21.64 7.53
C GLN A 103 12.28 -20.45 7.81
N ARG A 104 11.12 -20.71 8.41
CA ARG A 104 10.03 -19.75 8.66
C ARG A 104 9.58 -19.08 7.36
N VAL A 105 9.43 -19.88 6.31
CA VAL A 105 9.05 -19.41 4.97
C VAL A 105 7.67 -19.92 4.62
N VAL A 106 6.77 -18.99 4.30
CA VAL A 106 5.50 -19.29 3.63
C VAL A 106 5.72 -19.18 2.13
N ALA A 107 5.34 -20.19 1.39
CA ALA A 107 5.47 -20.22 -0.06
C ALA A 107 4.14 -20.62 -0.69
N LEU A 108 3.77 -19.96 -1.78
CA LEU A 108 2.53 -20.22 -2.52
C LEU A 108 2.70 -19.88 -3.99
N ASP A 109 1.89 -20.50 -4.83
CA ASP A 109 1.82 -20.20 -6.25
C ASP A 109 0.76 -19.12 -6.48
N ALA A 110 1.13 -18.06 -7.18
CA ALA A 110 0.20 -17.02 -7.62
C ALA A 110 0.04 -17.07 -9.14
N ALA A 111 -1.20 -17.06 -9.62
CA ALA A 111 -1.54 -16.92 -11.03
C ALA A 111 -2.47 -15.71 -11.23
N LEU A 112 -2.39 -15.09 -12.40
CA LEU A 112 -3.21 -13.94 -12.76
C LEU A 112 -4.28 -14.37 -13.77
N THR A 113 -5.55 -14.12 -13.47
CA THR A 113 -6.68 -14.39 -14.37
C THR A 113 -7.28 -13.06 -14.84
N ASN A 114 -7.41 -12.87 -16.15
CA ASN A 114 -8.11 -11.70 -16.70
C ASN A 114 -9.62 -11.89 -16.58
N THR A 115 -10.26 -11.08 -15.73
CA THR A 115 -11.70 -11.13 -15.45
C THR A 115 -12.51 -10.12 -16.26
N SER A 116 -11.83 -9.34 -17.11
CA SER A 116 -12.47 -8.35 -18.01
C SER A 116 -12.73 -8.92 -19.41
N ASP A 117 -13.49 -8.17 -20.21
CA ASP A 117 -13.77 -8.43 -21.62
C ASP A 117 -12.68 -7.94 -22.58
N GLN A 118 -11.66 -7.25 -22.06
CA GLN A 118 -10.55 -6.69 -22.83
C GLN A 118 -9.22 -7.39 -22.50
N PRO A 119 -8.33 -7.59 -23.49
CA PRO A 119 -7.00 -8.15 -23.23
C PRO A 119 -6.16 -7.25 -22.33
N VAL A 120 -5.37 -7.86 -21.44
CA VAL A 120 -4.36 -7.18 -20.62
C VAL A 120 -2.99 -7.44 -21.24
N PHE A 121 -2.20 -6.38 -21.47
CA PHE A 121 -0.94 -6.48 -22.19
C PHE A 121 0.27 -6.50 -21.26
N SER A 122 1.33 -7.14 -21.72
CA SER A 122 2.67 -7.06 -21.13
C SER A 122 3.23 -5.63 -21.26
N PRO A 123 4.08 -5.15 -20.32
CA PRO A 123 4.48 -5.81 -19.08
C PRO A 123 3.33 -6.00 -18.10
N LEU A 124 3.27 -7.13 -17.39
CA LEU A 124 2.28 -7.40 -16.34
C LEU A 124 2.98 -7.69 -15.03
N LYS A 125 2.77 -6.84 -14.03
CA LYS A 125 3.50 -6.86 -12.77
C LYS A 125 2.55 -6.73 -11.58
N ILE A 126 2.82 -7.45 -10.50
CA ILE A 126 2.18 -7.24 -9.20
C ILE A 126 3.14 -6.42 -8.34
N ARG A 127 2.68 -5.30 -7.78
CA ARG A 127 3.43 -4.47 -6.84
C ARG A 127 2.79 -4.51 -5.46
N VAL A 128 3.58 -4.84 -4.44
CA VAL A 128 3.17 -4.76 -3.04
C VAL A 128 2.99 -3.29 -2.65
N VAL A 129 1.82 -2.94 -2.11
CA VAL A 129 1.49 -1.64 -1.55
C VAL A 129 1.69 -1.65 -0.04
N SER A 130 1.23 -2.71 0.62
CA SER A 130 1.37 -2.90 2.06
C SER A 130 1.62 -4.37 2.38
N LEU A 131 2.43 -4.62 3.39
CA LEU A 131 2.76 -5.97 3.87
C LEU A 131 2.74 -5.93 5.40
N ARG A 132 1.89 -6.77 5.99
CA ARG A 132 1.63 -6.78 7.44
C ARG A 132 1.48 -8.22 7.94
N SER A 133 1.64 -8.38 9.24
CA SER A 133 1.39 -9.64 9.94
C SER A 133 0.93 -9.32 11.36
N GLY A 134 0.01 -10.12 11.90
CA GLY A 134 -0.40 -10.02 13.30
C GLY A 134 0.57 -10.68 14.29
N SER A 135 1.51 -11.48 13.81
CA SER A 135 2.32 -12.39 14.65
C SER A 135 3.78 -12.51 14.22
N ALA A 136 4.25 -11.73 13.24
CA ALA A 136 5.62 -11.77 12.77
C ALA A 136 6.03 -10.44 12.10
N VAL A 137 7.29 -10.32 11.71
CA VAL A 137 7.78 -9.32 10.76
C VAL A 137 7.93 -10.00 9.39
N PRO A 138 6.99 -9.79 8.45
CA PRO A 138 7.02 -10.43 7.14
C PRO A 138 7.99 -9.74 6.18
N GLU A 139 8.75 -10.53 5.42
CA GLU A 139 9.62 -10.07 4.34
C GLU A 139 9.31 -10.81 3.04
N VAL A 140 9.20 -10.07 1.93
CA VAL A 140 9.14 -10.66 0.59
C VAL A 140 10.51 -11.24 0.23
N LEU A 141 10.53 -12.48 -0.24
CA LEU A 141 11.71 -13.11 -0.79
C LEU A 141 11.67 -13.05 -2.32
N GLU A 142 12.84 -12.79 -2.92
CA GLU A 142 13.06 -12.90 -4.37
C GLU A 142 12.08 -12.11 -5.24
N ALA A 143 11.68 -10.92 -4.77
CA ALA A 143 11.05 -9.95 -5.65
C ALA A 143 11.99 -9.62 -6.83
N ASP A 144 11.44 -9.44 -8.03
CA ASP A 144 12.26 -9.19 -9.22
C ASP A 144 13.02 -7.85 -9.14
N ASN A 145 12.52 -6.91 -8.33
CA ASN A 145 13.20 -5.65 -8.01
C ASN A 145 14.02 -5.68 -6.70
N ARG A 146 14.19 -6.86 -6.09
CA ARG A 146 15.00 -7.11 -4.87
C ARG A 146 14.55 -6.37 -3.60
N LEU A 147 13.37 -5.75 -3.61
CA LEU A 147 12.79 -5.16 -2.40
C LEU A 147 12.10 -6.24 -1.56
N VAL A 148 12.11 -6.05 -0.24
CA VAL A 148 11.65 -7.05 0.74
C VAL A 148 10.33 -6.69 1.43
N GLY A 149 9.67 -5.61 1.03
CA GLY A 149 8.44 -5.11 1.66
C GLY A 149 7.57 -4.31 0.70
N ALA A 150 6.96 -3.22 1.19
CA ALA A 150 6.21 -2.31 0.33
C ALA A 150 7.07 -1.84 -0.85
N GLY A 151 6.51 -1.89 -2.05
CA GLY A 151 7.20 -1.63 -3.30
C GLY A 151 7.85 -2.86 -3.96
N ALA A 152 7.90 -4.02 -3.30
CA ALA A 152 8.33 -5.27 -3.92
C ALA A 152 7.48 -5.60 -5.16
N VAL A 153 8.12 -6.12 -6.21
CA VAL A 153 7.50 -6.40 -7.50
C VAL A 153 7.69 -7.85 -7.90
N TRP A 154 6.62 -8.47 -8.37
CA TRP A 154 6.65 -9.73 -9.12
C TRP A 154 6.25 -9.49 -10.57
N ASP A 155 7.15 -9.80 -11.50
CA ASP A 155 6.97 -9.69 -12.94
C ASP A 155 6.44 -11.01 -13.52
N PHE A 156 5.26 -10.94 -14.13
CA PHE A 156 4.57 -12.04 -14.82
C PHE A 156 4.72 -11.96 -16.34
N SER A 157 5.39 -10.94 -16.88
CA SER A 157 5.45 -10.66 -18.31
C SER A 157 5.99 -11.85 -19.12
N ALA A 158 7.01 -12.54 -18.61
CA ALA A 158 7.63 -13.69 -19.27
C ALA A 158 6.75 -14.95 -19.29
N VAL A 159 5.72 -15.02 -18.44
CA VAL A 159 4.82 -16.19 -18.36
C VAL A 159 3.52 -16.00 -19.18
N LEU A 160 3.33 -14.84 -19.79
CA LEU A 160 2.19 -14.55 -20.67
C LEU A 160 2.43 -15.10 -22.08
N LYS A 161 1.47 -15.87 -22.61
CA LYS A 161 1.53 -16.34 -24.00
C LYS A 161 1.28 -15.17 -24.95
N GLY A 162 2.18 -14.95 -25.90
CA GLY A 162 2.04 -13.88 -26.89
C GLY A 162 2.04 -12.47 -26.29
N GLY A 163 2.61 -12.27 -25.09
CA GLY A 163 2.74 -10.96 -24.46
C GLY A 163 1.42 -10.35 -23.98
N ARG A 164 0.37 -11.15 -23.81
CA ARG A 164 -0.93 -10.68 -23.31
C ARG A 164 -1.65 -11.77 -22.50
N LEU A 165 -2.66 -11.35 -21.75
CA LEU A 165 -3.61 -12.20 -21.05
C LEU A 165 -5.00 -11.93 -21.64
N SER A 166 -5.52 -12.88 -22.40
CA SER A 166 -6.82 -12.76 -23.07
C SER A 166 -7.97 -12.77 -22.06
N PRO A 167 -9.18 -12.29 -22.41
CA PRO A 167 -10.36 -12.41 -21.55
C PRO A 167 -10.58 -13.86 -21.06
N GLY A 168 -10.72 -14.04 -19.74
CA GLY A 168 -10.87 -15.35 -19.10
C GLY A 168 -9.60 -16.21 -19.04
N GLU A 169 -8.47 -15.76 -19.59
CA GLU A 169 -7.21 -16.50 -19.57
C GLU A 169 -6.50 -16.34 -18.22
N THR A 170 -5.87 -17.42 -17.77
CA THR A 170 -5.03 -17.48 -16.57
C THR A 170 -3.56 -17.65 -16.96
N SER A 171 -2.68 -16.88 -16.33
CA SER A 171 -1.24 -17.00 -16.53
C SER A 171 -0.70 -18.33 -15.99
N ARG A 172 0.53 -18.71 -16.37
CA ARG A 172 1.23 -19.75 -15.58
C ARG A 172 1.47 -19.23 -14.15
N PRO A 173 1.47 -20.12 -13.15
CA PRO A 173 1.76 -19.73 -11.78
C PRO A 173 3.21 -19.28 -11.63
N LYS A 174 3.43 -18.29 -10.76
CA LYS A 174 4.75 -17.90 -10.26
C LYS A 174 4.81 -18.19 -8.76
N ARG A 175 5.88 -18.83 -8.31
CA ARG A 175 6.12 -19.11 -6.89
C ARG A 175 6.47 -17.82 -6.17
N ILE A 176 5.71 -17.46 -5.15
CA ILE A 176 5.95 -16.31 -4.28
C ILE A 176 6.27 -16.81 -2.89
N ARG A 177 7.21 -16.14 -2.22
CA ARG A 177 7.72 -16.54 -0.90
C ARG A 177 7.81 -15.36 0.05
N PHE A 178 7.47 -15.62 1.30
CA PHE A 178 7.55 -14.68 2.40
C PHE A 178 8.31 -15.32 3.56
N ARG A 179 9.28 -14.62 4.14
CA ARG A 179 9.91 -15.02 5.39
C ARG A 179 9.19 -14.35 6.56
N LEU A 180 9.01 -15.10 7.64
CA LEU A 180 8.43 -14.63 8.89
C LEU A 180 9.53 -14.50 9.95
N ASN A 181 10.03 -13.29 10.14
CA ASN A 181 10.98 -12.97 11.20
C ASN A 181 10.23 -12.70 12.51
N ASP A 182 10.89 -12.85 13.66
CA ASP A 182 10.36 -12.49 14.97
C ASP A 182 8.95 -13.04 15.27
N LEU A 183 8.71 -14.30 14.90
CA LEU A 183 7.46 -15.02 15.16
C LEU A 183 7.10 -14.95 16.65
N ALA A 184 5.94 -14.36 16.91
CA ALA A 184 5.30 -14.23 18.20
C ALA A 184 4.00 -15.04 18.24
N PRO A 185 3.46 -15.38 19.42
CA PRO A 185 2.14 -15.96 19.53
C PRO A 185 1.09 -15.06 18.89
N PHE A 186 0.11 -15.65 18.20
CA PHE A 186 -1.03 -14.90 17.69
C PHE A 186 -1.75 -14.18 18.84
N LYS A 187 -2.06 -12.91 18.61
CA LYS A 187 -2.92 -12.13 19.50
C LYS A 187 -4.34 -12.20 18.97
N LEU A 188 -5.29 -12.39 19.88
CA LEU A 188 -6.69 -12.24 19.58
C LEU A 188 -7.05 -10.76 19.63
N ASP A 189 -7.81 -10.28 18.65
CA ASP A 189 -8.41 -8.95 18.72
C ASP A 189 -9.52 -8.91 19.81
N ALA A 190 -10.08 -7.73 20.04
CA ALA A 190 -11.16 -7.53 21.01
C ALA A 190 -12.43 -8.37 20.71
N ASN A 191 -12.54 -8.94 19.51
CA ASN A 191 -13.62 -9.80 19.07
C ASN A 191 -13.23 -11.29 19.02
N PHE A 192 -12.11 -11.67 19.67
CA PHE A 192 -11.57 -13.03 19.67
C PHE A 192 -11.24 -13.58 18.27
N ARG A 193 -10.88 -12.70 17.32
CA ARG A 193 -10.38 -13.08 16.00
C ARG A 193 -8.86 -13.10 16.00
N LEU A 194 -8.30 -14.11 15.36
CA LEU A 194 -6.88 -14.14 15.05
C LEU A 194 -6.62 -13.13 13.94
N ASP A 195 -5.62 -12.26 14.12
CA ASP A 195 -5.10 -11.49 13.01
C ASP A 195 -4.52 -12.41 11.93
N SER A 196 -4.59 -11.97 10.68
CA SER A 196 -3.99 -12.70 9.55
C SER A 196 -2.49 -12.89 9.75
N LEU A 197 -1.98 -14.10 9.50
CA LEU A 197 -0.54 -14.38 9.58
C LEU A 197 0.26 -13.51 8.60
N ILE A 198 -0.26 -13.29 7.39
CA ILE A 198 0.26 -12.33 6.43
C ILE A 198 -0.94 -11.64 5.77
N SER A 199 -0.89 -10.31 5.69
CA SER A 199 -1.79 -9.50 4.88
C SER A 199 -0.97 -8.72 3.87
N VAL A 200 -1.36 -8.79 2.60
CA VAL A 200 -0.69 -8.11 1.49
C VAL A 200 -1.72 -7.29 0.73
N ASP A 201 -1.52 -5.98 0.70
CA ASP A 201 -2.21 -5.13 -0.27
C ASP A 201 -1.31 -5.00 -1.50
N ALA A 202 -1.86 -5.18 -2.70
CA ALA A 202 -1.09 -5.10 -3.93
C ALA A 202 -1.88 -4.40 -5.04
N LYS A 203 -1.14 -3.92 -6.04
CA LYS A 203 -1.67 -3.44 -7.33
C LYS A 203 -1.16 -4.32 -8.45
N VAL A 204 -2.01 -4.56 -9.45
CA VAL A 204 -1.61 -5.20 -10.71
C VAL A 204 -1.45 -4.11 -11.76
N LEU A 205 -0.27 -4.03 -12.36
CA LEU A 205 0.14 -3.01 -13.31
C LEU A 205 0.40 -3.66 -14.67
N GLY A 206 -0.24 -3.14 -15.72
CA GLY A 206 -0.23 -3.69 -17.07
C GLY A 206 0.29 -2.70 -18.11
N GLY A 207 0.80 -3.22 -19.22
CA GLY A 207 1.10 -2.45 -20.42
C GLY A 207 -0.18 -1.90 -21.04
N THR A 208 -0.06 -0.76 -21.70
CA THR A 208 -1.14 -0.20 -22.51
C THR A 208 -1.16 -0.85 -23.89
N GLN A 209 -2.33 -0.83 -24.56
CA GLN A 209 -2.47 -1.40 -25.89
C GLN A 209 -1.45 -0.75 -26.85
N PRO A 210 -0.68 -1.54 -27.61
CA PRO A 210 0.19 -0.98 -28.65
C PRO A 210 -0.68 -0.20 -29.64
N ARG A 211 -0.29 1.05 -29.92
CA ARG A 211 -0.93 1.91 -30.92
C ARG A 211 -0.73 1.37 -32.33
#